data_AF-D2S3N9-F1
#
_entry.id   AF-D2S3N9-F1
#
_cell.length_a   1.000
_cell.length_b   1.000
_cell.length_c   1.000
_cell.angle_alpha   90.00
_cell.angle_beta   90.00
_cell.angle_gamma   90.00
#
_symmetry.space_group_name_H-M   'P 1'
#
loop_
_entity.id
_entity.type
_entity.pdbx_description
1 polymer ?
#
loop_
_entity_poly.entity_id
_entity_poly.type
_entity_poly.pdbx_seq_one_letter_code
_entity_poly.pdbx_strand_id
1 'polypeptide(L)'
;MAVTNADQFADVDTESVEISLAALGVAVPETATVDVQFRSVGAGHLVLEIARRDDVYIIEGTGIAELTGVVGRDELPQRVPDWINPVAELFGIDEVQLGR
;
A
#
# COMPACT_ATOMS: atom_id res chain seq x y z
N MET A 1 44.76 3.02 3.04
CA MET A 1 43.53 3.64 3.59
C MET A 1 42.36 2.84 3.07
N ALA A 2 41.60 2.22 3.97
CA ALA A 2 40.40 1.48 3.61
C ALA A 2 39.33 2.49 3.16
N VAL A 3 38.89 2.37 1.91
CA VAL A 3 37.66 3.00 1.45
C VAL A 3 36.51 2.13 1.95
N THR A 4 35.83 2.61 2.97
CA THR A 4 34.57 2.03 3.44
C THR A 4 33.55 2.23 2.32
N ASN A 5 33.34 1.21 1.49
CA ASN A 5 32.18 1.13 0.63
C ASN A 5 30.95 0.95 1.52
N ALA A 6 30.45 2.05 2.06
CA ALA A 6 29.09 2.13 2.58
C ALA A 6 28.15 2.11 1.37
N ASP A 7 27.83 0.90 0.92
CA ASP A 7 26.44 0.47 0.75
C ASP A 7 25.48 1.59 0.31
N GLN A 8 25.68 2.11 -0.90
CA GLN A 8 24.70 2.97 -1.57
C GLN A 8 23.58 2.07 -2.11
N PHE A 9 22.75 1.55 -1.21
CA PHE A 9 21.39 1.25 -1.59
C PHE A 9 20.74 2.61 -1.87
N ALA A 10 20.33 2.80 -3.12
CA ALA A 10 19.54 3.95 -3.51
C ALA A 10 18.41 4.12 -2.50
N ASP A 11 18.41 5.26 -1.81
CA ASP A 11 17.34 5.73 -0.94
C ASP A 11 16.09 5.81 -1.82
N VAL A 12 15.34 4.70 -1.86
CA VAL A 12 13.97 4.74 -2.27
C VAL A 12 13.29 5.26 -1.03
N ASP A 13 12.84 6.52 -1.04
CA ASP A 13 12.06 7.11 0.05
C ASP A 13 10.80 6.25 0.25
N THR A 14 10.92 5.18 1.05
CA THR A 14 9.82 4.34 1.47
C THR A 14 9.25 5.01 2.71
N GLU A 15 8.27 5.88 2.50
CA GLU A 15 7.56 6.54 3.58
C GLU A 15 6.45 5.61 4.08
N SER A 16 6.46 5.33 5.39
CA SER A 16 5.41 4.55 6.07
C SER A 16 4.51 5.48 6.88
N VAL A 17 3.20 5.35 6.75
CA VAL A 17 2.22 6.08 7.55
C VAL A 17 1.19 5.13 8.15
N GLU A 18 0.92 5.30 9.45
CA GLU A 18 -0.15 4.58 10.13
C GLU A 18 -1.47 5.36 9.98
N ILE A 19 -2.53 4.66 9.58
CA ILE A 19 -3.84 5.26 9.32
C ILE A 19 -4.92 4.54 10.13
N SER A 20 -5.69 5.31 10.89
CA SER A 20 -6.87 4.82 11.59
C SER A 20 -8.05 4.69 10.63
N LEU A 21 -8.49 3.46 10.35
CA LEU A 21 -9.60 3.22 9.43
C LEU A 21 -10.94 3.80 9.94
N ALA A 22 -11.11 3.87 11.26
CA ALA A 22 -12.27 4.49 11.88
C ALA A 22 -12.39 5.99 11.52
N ALA A 23 -11.25 6.69 11.37
CA ALA A 23 -11.23 8.09 10.97
C ALA A 23 -11.70 8.30 9.52
N LEU A 24 -11.66 7.25 8.70
CA LEU A 24 -12.08 7.26 7.31
C LEU A 24 -13.57 6.86 7.13
N GLY A 25 -14.31 6.64 8.23
CA GLY A 25 -15.73 6.26 8.18
C GLY A 25 -15.97 4.83 7.68
N VAL A 26 -14.93 4.00 7.67
CA VAL A 26 -15.00 2.60 7.24
C VAL A 26 -15.70 1.75 8.31
N ALA A 27 -16.55 0.81 7.88
CA ALA A 27 -17.23 -0.15 8.75
C ALA A 27 -16.29 -1.25 9.31
N VAL A 28 -15.30 -0.85 10.10
CA VAL A 28 -14.34 -1.72 10.79
C VAL A 28 -14.30 -1.37 12.29
N PRO A 29 -13.70 -2.22 13.15
CA PRO A 29 -13.52 -1.89 14.57
C PRO A 29 -12.79 -0.56 14.77
N GLU A 30 -13.15 0.20 15.80
CA GLU A 30 -12.59 1.54 16.07
C GLU A 30 -11.07 1.53 16.30
N THR A 31 -10.52 0.38 16.74
CA THR A 31 -9.09 0.17 16.96
C THR A 31 -8.34 -0.33 15.72
N ALA A 32 -9.02 -0.46 14.58
CA ALA A 32 -8.39 -0.96 13.36
C ALA A 32 -7.52 0.12 12.71
N THR A 33 -6.21 -0.12 12.71
CA THR A 33 -5.22 0.65 11.97
C THR A 33 -4.71 -0.15 10.77
N VAL A 34 -4.11 0.57 9.83
CA VAL A 34 -3.32 0.01 8.73
C VAL A 34 -2.02 0.78 8.62
N ASP A 35 -0.94 0.09 8.29
CA ASP A 35 0.34 0.70 7.95
C ASP A 35 0.44 0.74 6.43
N VAL A 36 0.57 1.93 5.87
CA VAL A 36 0.73 2.11 4.42
C VAL A 36 2.14 2.50 4.13
N GLN A 37 2.82 1.72 3.31
CA GLN A 37 4.06 2.10 2.67
C GLN A 37 3.76 2.47 1.22
N PHE A 38 4.33 3.54 0.71
CA PHE A 38 4.19 3.89 -0.68
C PHE A 38 5.54 4.15 -1.34
N ARG A 39 5.60 3.83 -2.63
CA ARG A 39 6.78 4.00 -3.47
C ARG A 39 6.37 4.54 -4.82
N SER A 40 7.02 5.61 -5.25
CA SER A 40 6.91 6.11 -6.63
C SER A 40 7.88 5.36 -7.55
N VAL A 41 7.35 4.68 -8.58
CA VAL A 41 8.13 3.92 -9.58
C VAL A 41 8.11 4.61 -10.95
N GLY A 42 8.52 5.88 -10.98
CA GLY A 42 8.68 6.65 -12.22
C GLY A 42 7.36 6.93 -12.97
N ALA A 43 7.34 7.95 -13.83
CA ALA A 43 6.17 8.34 -14.64
C ALA A 43 4.83 8.51 -13.88
N GLY A 44 4.88 8.76 -12.56
CA GLY A 44 3.70 8.90 -11.70
C GLY A 44 3.10 7.59 -11.19
N HIS A 45 3.68 6.43 -11.53
CA HIS A 45 3.22 5.13 -11.06
C HIS A 45 3.57 4.94 -9.59
N LEU A 46 2.59 4.48 -8.81
CA LEU A 46 2.67 4.29 -7.37
C LEU A 46 2.48 2.81 -7.05
N VAL A 47 3.30 2.34 -6.12
CA VAL A 47 3.14 1.03 -5.47
C VAL A 47 2.81 1.32 -4.01
N LEU A 48 1.67 0.85 -3.54
CA LEU A 48 1.23 0.94 -2.16
C LEU A 48 1.22 -0.46 -1.56
N GLU A 49 1.87 -0.61 -0.42
CA GLU A 49 1.79 -1.80 0.42
C GLU A 49 1.01 -1.43 1.67
N ILE A 50 -0.23 -1.95 1.77
CA ILE A 50 -1.10 -1.70 2.91
C ILE A 50 -1.09 -2.93 3.82
N ALA A 51 -0.40 -2.83 4.95
CA ALA A 51 -0.36 -3.85 5.96
C ALA A 51 -1.51 -3.68 6.95
N ARG A 52 -2.26 -4.77 7.19
CA ARG A 52 -3.32 -4.81 8.18
C ARG A 52 -3.29 -6.14 8.92
N ARG A 53 -3.03 -6.08 10.22
CA ARG A 53 -2.85 -7.26 11.08
C ARG A 53 -1.71 -8.14 10.56
N ASP A 54 -2.04 -9.17 9.78
CA ASP A 54 -1.10 -10.18 9.26
C ASP A 54 -1.12 -10.26 7.73
N ASP A 55 -2.02 -9.52 7.06
CA ASP A 55 -2.11 -9.47 5.60
C ASP A 55 -1.47 -8.16 5.10
N VAL A 56 -0.65 -8.23 4.04
CA VAL A 56 -0.12 -7.05 3.34
C VAL A 56 -0.66 -7.05 1.93
N TYR A 57 -1.39 -6.00 1.57
CA TYR A 57 -2.04 -5.84 0.27
C TYR A 57 -1.16 -4.97 -0.64
N ILE A 58 -0.83 -5.48 -1.82
CA ILE A 58 0.02 -4.78 -2.80
C ILE A 58 -0.88 -4.18 -3.87
N ILE A 59 -0.82 -2.85 -4.00
CA ILE A 59 -1.65 -2.07 -4.91
C ILE A 59 -0.73 -1.27 -5.83
N GLU A 60 -0.93 -1.38 -7.14
CA GLU A 60 -0.04 -0.77 -8.14
C GLU A 60 -0.86 0.01 -9.16
N GLY A 61 -0.46 1.24 -9.49
CA GLY A 61 -1.14 2.01 -10.54
C GLY A 61 -0.91 3.53 -10.54
N THR A 62 -1.77 4.22 -11.29
CA THR A 62 -1.77 5.68 -11.48
C THR A 62 -3.21 6.20 -11.52
N GLY A 63 -3.68 6.85 -10.46
CA GLY A 63 -5.08 7.30 -10.34
C GLY A 63 -6.06 6.14 -10.16
N ILE A 64 -6.12 5.22 -11.12
CA ILE A 64 -6.75 3.90 -10.96
C ILE A 64 -5.63 2.89 -10.70
N ALA A 65 -5.76 2.11 -9.63
CA ALA A 65 -4.79 1.11 -9.22
C ALA A 65 -5.40 -0.29 -9.13
N GLU A 66 -4.54 -1.29 -9.17
CA GLU A 66 -4.91 -2.70 -9.13
C GLU A 66 -4.34 -3.34 -7.88
N LEU A 67 -5.15 -4.12 -7.16
CA LEU A 67 -4.70 -5.02 -6.12
C LEU A 67 -4.05 -6.23 -6.80
N THR A 68 -2.72 -6.24 -6.85
CA THR A 68 -1.90 -7.22 -7.56
C THR A 68 -1.45 -8.38 -6.69
N GLY A 69 -1.46 -8.22 -5.36
CA GLY A 69 -1.07 -9.29 -4.45
C GLY A 69 -1.54 -9.13 -3.01
N VAL A 70 -1.49 -10.25 -2.28
CA VAL A 70 -1.57 -10.26 -0.81
C VAL A 70 -0.45 -11.14 -0.27
N VAL A 71 0.47 -10.56 0.50
CA VAL A 71 1.58 -11.29 1.11
C VAL A 71 1.04 -12.38 2.03
N GLY A 72 1.59 -13.59 1.89
CA GLY A 72 1.15 -14.75 2.66
C GLY A 72 -0.04 -15.50 2.05
N ARG A 73 -0.53 -15.07 0.88
CA ARG A 73 -1.57 -15.77 0.11
C ARG A 73 -1.11 -16.02 -1.31
N ASP A 74 -1.38 -17.22 -1.81
CA ASP A 74 -1.14 -17.58 -3.22
C ASP A 74 -2.22 -17.04 -4.16
N GLU A 75 -3.35 -16.57 -3.62
CA GLU A 75 -4.53 -16.15 -4.37
C GLU A 75 -4.98 -14.74 -3.98
N LEU A 76 -5.38 -13.95 -4.98
CA LEU A 76 -6.04 -12.66 -4.75
C LEU A 76 -7.40 -12.87 -4.07
N PRO A 77 -7.85 -11.91 -3.24
CA PRO A 77 -9.18 -11.96 -2.68
C PRO A 77 -10.23 -11.85 -3.80
N GLN A 78 -11.39 -12.48 -3.61
CA GLN A 78 -12.49 -12.43 -4.60
C GLN A 78 -13.06 -11.02 -4.83
N ARG A 79 -12.77 -10.08 -3.93
CA ARG A 79 -13.14 -8.66 -4.03
C ARG A 79 -12.10 -7.79 -3.35
N VAL A 80 -11.94 -6.56 -3.81
CA VAL A 80 -11.18 -5.54 -3.08
C VAL A 80 -11.89 -5.28 -1.75
N PRO A 81 -11.21 -5.38 -0.60
CA PRO A 81 -11.79 -5.01 0.68
C PRO A 81 -12.27 -3.55 0.69
N ASP A 82 -13.48 -3.31 1.22
CA ASP A 82 -14.15 -2.00 1.17
C ASP A 82 -13.34 -0.86 1.85
N TRP A 83 -12.40 -1.22 2.72
CA TRP A 83 -11.54 -0.29 3.44
C TRP A 83 -10.29 0.14 2.66
N ILE A 84 -9.96 -0.52 1.54
CA ILE A 84 -8.77 -0.20 0.74
C ILE A 84 -8.97 1.11 -0.03
N ASN A 85 -10.10 1.30 -0.70
CA ASN A 85 -10.37 2.52 -1.47
C ASN A 85 -10.19 3.81 -0.65
N PRO A 86 -10.82 3.98 0.52
CA PRO A 86 -10.66 5.21 1.29
C PRO A 86 -9.23 5.43 1.82
N VAL A 87 -8.44 4.36 1.96
CA VAL A 87 -7.01 4.47 2.29
C VAL A 87 -6.23 4.92 1.06
N ALA A 88 -6.47 4.30 -0.11
CA ALA A 88 -5.80 4.61 -1.36
C ALA A 88 -6.09 6.05 -1.85
N GLU A 89 -7.31 6.56 -1.62
CA GLU A 89 -7.70 7.94 -1.92
C GLU A 89 -6.79 8.98 -1.25
N LEU A 90 -6.26 8.69 -0.05
CA LEU A 90 -5.33 9.58 0.66
C LEU A 90 -3.99 9.77 -0.07
N PHE A 91 -3.64 8.84 -0.96
CA PHE A 91 -2.42 8.85 -1.76
C PHE A 91 -2.69 9.22 -3.23
N GLY A 92 -3.90 9.68 -3.55
CA GLY A 92 -4.27 10.11 -4.91
C GLY A 92 -4.68 8.96 -5.84
N ILE A 93 -5.14 7.84 -5.29
CA ILE A 93 -5.77 6.76 -6.06
C ILE A 93 -7.29 6.87 -5.89
N ASP A 94 -7.98 7.20 -6.99
CA ASP A 94 -9.43 7.35 -7.05
C ASP A 94 -10.17 6.00 -6.93
N GLU A 95 -9.56 4.93 -7.44
CA GLU A 95 -10.20 3.60 -7.46
C GLU A 95 -9.18 2.47 -7.41
N VAL A 96 -9.45 1.45 -6.59
CA VAL A 96 -8.72 0.17 -6.60
C VAL A 96 -9.59 -0.95 -7.15
N GLN A 97 -9.07 -1.67 -8.14
CA GLN A 97 -9.70 -2.84 -8.75
C GLN A 97 -8.90 -4.10 -8.44
N LEU A 98 -9.47 -5.29 -8.66
CA LEU A 98 -8.68 -6.52 -8.59
C LEU A 98 -7.79 -6.64 -9.83
N GLY A 99 -6.50 -6.86 -9.64
CA GLY A 99 -5.58 -7.22 -10.72
C GLY A 99 -6.04 -8.52 -11.37
N ARG A 100 -5.97 -8.57 -12.71
CA ARG A 100 -6.37 -9.74 -13.52
C ARG A 100 -5.19 -10.50 -14.08
#